data_AF-A0A959F4G8-F1
#
_entry.id   AF-A0A959F4G8-F1
#
_cell.length_a   1.000
_cell.length_b   1.000
_cell.length_c   1.000
_cell.angle_alpha   90.00
_cell.angle_beta   90.00
_cell.angle_gamma   90.00
#
_symmetry.space_group_name_H-M   'P 1'
#
loop_
_entity.id
_entity.type
_entity.pdbx_description
1 polymer ?
#
loop_
_entity_poly.entity_id
_entity_poly.type
_entity_poly.pdbx_seq_one_letter_code
_entity_poly.pdbx_strand_id
1 'polypeptide(L)'
;MELSDQTSVWVSKQVFLSLLNDNPTKIDTGSGAKAFQMIETGRHLLELGDDGKLVEAPILQVQSQDGTETLWILNDLNNPLIVAMDLGWKIQLIRAQ
;
A
#
# COMPACT_ATOMS: atom_id res chain seq x y z
N MET A 1 16.58 17.16 -2.68
CA MET A 1 16.38 15.71 -2.82
C MET A 1 15.02 15.59 -3.50
N GLU A 2 15.00 15.29 -4.80
CA GLU A 2 13.76 15.19 -5.55
C GLU A 2 13.11 13.82 -5.28
N LEU A 3 11.79 13.79 -5.11
CA LEU A 3 10.99 12.57 -4.94
C LEU A 3 10.89 11.74 -6.24
N SER A 4 11.62 12.12 -7.30
CA SER A 4 11.60 11.53 -8.64
C SER A 4 12.41 10.22 -8.75
N ASP A 5 13.28 9.93 -7.79
CA ASP A 5 13.98 8.64 -7.69
C ASP A 5 13.05 7.61 -7.03
N GLN A 6 12.14 7.05 -7.84
CA GLN A 6 11.07 6.11 -7.48
C GLN A 6 11.36 5.25 -6.24
N THR A 7 10.81 5.63 -5.10
CA THR A 7 10.84 4.79 -3.89
C THR A 7 9.70 3.78 -3.98
N SER A 8 10.01 2.59 -4.49
CA SER A 8 9.11 1.45 -4.36
C SER A 8 9.20 0.90 -2.93
N VAL A 9 8.06 0.71 -2.27
CA VAL A 9 8.01 0.16 -0.92
C VAL A 9 7.36 -1.21 -0.97
N TRP A 10 8.14 -2.25 -0.65
CA TRP A 10 7.65 -3.62 -0.55
C TRP A 10 7.31 -3.98 0.88
N VAL A 11 6.30 -4.83 1.03
CA VAL A 11 5.99 -5.47 2.30
C VAL A 11 6.64 -6.85 2.32
N SER A 12 7.16 -7.28 3.48
CA SER A 12 7.67 -8.65 3.57
C SER A 12 6.55 -9.68 3.32
N LYS A 13 6.89 -10.81 2.70
CA LYS A 13 5.92 -11.89 2.43
C LYS A 13 5.17 -12.35 3.69
N GLN A 14 5.86 -12.40 4.83
CA GLN A 14 5.27 -12.78 6.10
C GLN A 14 4.23 -11.76 6.59
N VAL A 15 4.55 -10.46 6.52
CA VAL A 15 3.61 -9.40 6.89
C VAL A 15 2.40 -9.42 5.95
N PHE A 16 2.63 -9.57 4.64
CA PHE A 16 1.55 -9.67 3.66
C PHE A 16 0.62 -10.86 3.95
N LEU A 17 1.17 -12.05 4.22
CA LEU A 17 0.37 -13.22 4.60
C LEU A 17 -0.38 -13.03 5.92
N SER A 18 0.23 -12.34 6.89
CA SER A 18 -0.42 -12.02 8.16
C SER A 18 -1.67 -11.16 7.94
N LEU A 19 -1.52 -10.08 7.15
CA LEU A 19 -2.60 -9.17 6.78
C LEU A 19 -3.69 -9.86 5.97
N LEU A 20 -3.33 -10.70 4.99
CA LEU A 20 -4.28 -11.43 4.14
C LEU A 20 -5.13 -12.44 4.95
N ASN A 21 -4.57 -12.96 6.05
CA ASN A 21 -5.28 -13.84 6.99
C ASN A 21 -5.97 -13.07 8.12
N ASP A 22 -6.22 -11.77 7.93
CA ASP A 22 -6.91 -10.89 8.88
C ASP A 22 -6.25 -10.82 10.28
N ASN A 23 -4.93 -11.03 10.36
CA ASN A 23 -4.20 -10.88 11.60
C ASN A 23 -3.66 -9.44 11.73
N PRO A 24 -4.01 -8.71 12.81
CA PRO A 24 -3.46 -7.39 13.07
C PRO A 24 -1.93 -7.43 13.12
N THR A 25 -1.29 -6.62 12.27
CA THR A 25 0.16 -6.66 12.08
C THR A 25 0.75 -5.29 12.37
N LYS A 26 1.82 -5.24 13.19
CA LYS A 26 2.50 -3.98 13.48
C LYS A 26 3.38 -3.56 12.33
N ILE A 27 3.16 -2.35 11.82
CA ILE A 27 3.93 -1.73 10.74
C ILE A 27 4.34 -0.34 11.20
N ASP A 28 5.60 0.02 11.00
CA ASP A 28 6.10 1.38 11.22
C ASP A 28 6.24 2.08 9.87
N THR A 29 5.46 3.13 9.68
CA THR A 29 5.40 3.95 8.46
C THR A 29 6.26 5.21 8.55
N GLY A 30 7.06 5.34 9.62
CA GLY A 30 7.93 6.49 9.91
C GLY A 30 7.37 7.46 10.96
N SER A 31 6.09 7.29 11.34
CA SER A 31 5.43 8.04 12.43
C SER A 31 5.37 7.24 13.75
N GLY A 32 5.94 6.04 13.77
CA GLY A 32 5.87 5.07 14.86
C GLY A 32 5.02 3.85 14.51
N ALA A 33 5.30 2.71 15.15
CA ALA A 33 4.63 1.45 14.86
C ALA A 33 3.14 1.44 15.25
N LYS A 34 2.26 1.16 14.28
CA LYS A 34 0.81 0.98 14.47
C LYS A 34 0.37 -0.41 14.04
N ALA A 35 -0.74 -0.90 14.60
CA ALA A 35 -1.35 -2.15 14.18
C ALA A 35 -2.25 -1.90 12.97
N PHE A 36 -2.01 -2.62 11.88
CA PHE A 36 -2.81 -2.60 10.66
C PHE A 36 -3.61 -3.88 10.52
N GLN A 37 -4.81 -3.76 9.96
CA GLN A 37 -5.70 -4.89 9.68
C GLN A 37 -6.27 -4.76 8.26
N MET A 38 -6.67 -5.89 7.68
CA MET A 38 -7.33 -5.89 6.38
C MET A 38 -8.69 -5.23 6.49
N ILE A 39 -8.99 -4.37 5.52
CA ILE A 39 -10.33 -3.80 5.35
C ILE A 39 -11.05 -4.55 4.24
N GLU A 40 -10.40 -4.68 3.09
CA GLU A 40 -10.97 -5.38 1.95
C GLU A 40 -9.90 -5.92 1.00
N THR A 41 -10.34 -6.83 0.14
CA THR A 41 -9.62 -7.23 -1.07
C THR A 41 -10.53 -7.01 -2.26
N GLY A 42 -9.99 -6.43 -3.33
CA GLY A 42 -10.80 -6.05 -4.48
C GLY A 42 -9.94 -5.63 -5.67
N ARG A 43 -10.61 -5.32 -6.79
CA ARG A 43 -9.95 -4.68 -7.92
C ARG A 43 -10.16 -3.18 -7.82
N HIS A 44 -9.08 -2.41 -7.80
CA HIS A 44 -9.13 -0.96 -7.68
C HIS A 44 -8.58 -0.34 -8.96
N LEU A 45 -9.21 0.74 -9.40
CA LEU A 45 -8.67 1.61 -10.43
C LEU A 45 -7.61 2.50 -9.79
N LEU A 46 -6.37 2.35 -10.23
CA LEU A 46 -5.22 3.11 -9.78
C LEU A 46 -4.71 3.98 -10.92
N GLU A 47 -4.48 5.25 -10.65
CA GLU A 47 -3.81 6.14 -11.59
C GLU A 47 -2.30 5.86 -11.50
N LEU A 48 -1.80 5.05 -12.44
CA LEU A 48 -0.39 4.65 -12.46
C LEU A 48 0.32 5.40 -13.60
N GLY A 49 0.79 6.62 -13.32
CA GLY A 49 1.53 7.44 -14.30
C GLY A 49 1.02 8.88 -14.42
N ASP A 50 1.80 9.75 -15.08
CA ASP A 50 1.46 11.15 -15.31
C ASP A 50 0.43 11.36 -16.44
N ASP A 51 0.04 10.29 -17.15
CA ASP A 51 -0.88 10.35 -18.28
C ASP A 51 -2.35 10.19 -17.89
N GLY A 52 -2.64 10.08 -16.59
CA GLY A 52 -3.97 9.91 -16.03
C GLY A 52 -4.62 8.56 -16.36
N LYS A 53 -3.87 7.59 -16.89
CA LYS A 53 -4.44 6.27 -17.19
C LYS A 53 -4.70 5.48 -15.92
N LEU A 54 -5.94 5.03 -15.80
CA LEU A 54 -6.36 4.11 -14.76
C LEU A 54 -6.00 2.67 -15.15
N VAL A 55 -5.28 2.01 -14.26
CA VAL A 55 -4.98 0.59 -14.32
C VAL A 55 -5.80 -0.11 -13.25
N GLU A 56 -6.54 -1.14 -13.66
CA GLU A 56 -7.25 -1.98 -12.71
C GLU A 56 -6.31 -3.05 -12.15
N ALA A 57 -6.04 -2.99 -10.84
CA ALA A 57 -5.14 -3.92 -10.16
C ALA A 57 -5.83 -4.61 -8.97
N PRO A 58 -5.49 -5.88 -8.67
CA PRO A 58 -5.95 -6.54 -7.46
C PRO A 58 -5.21 -5.96 -6.26
N ILE A 59 -5.95 -5.47 -5.28
CA ILE A 59 -5.44 -4.76 -4.11
C ILE A 59 -5.95 -5.41 -2.83
N LEU A 60 -5.04 -5.47 -1.85
CA LEU A 60 -5.32 -5.65 -0.44
C LEU A 60 -5.25 -4.27 0.21
N GLN A 61 -6.38 -3.76 0.67
CA GLN A 61 -6.44 -2.51 1.42
C GLN A 61 -6.35 -2.81 2.91
N VAL A 62 -5.42 -2.16 3.59
CA VAL A 62 -5.21 -2.29 5.04
C VAL A 62 -5.27 -0.93 5.70
N GLN A 63 -5.80 -0.88 6.91
CA GLN A 63 -5.91 0.36 7.68
C GLN A 63 -5.36 0.14 9.09
N SER A 64 -4.74 1.18 9.65
CA SER A 64 -4.38 1.19 11.05
C SER A 64 -5.64 1.12 11.92
N GLN A 65 -5.56 0.46 13.08
CA GLN A 65 -6.71 0.30 13.97
C GLN A 65 -7.27 1.61 14.52
N ASP A 66 -6.46 2.67 14.54
CA ASP A 66 -6.89 4.02 14.90
C ASP A 66 -7.58 4.77 13.73
N GLY A 67 -7.63 4.17 12.53
CA GLY A 67 -8.27 4.70 11.34
C GLY A 67 -7.49 5.81 10.62
N THR A 68 -6.28 6.16 11.11
CA THR A 68 -5.53 7.32 10.62
C THR A 68 -4.62 7.06 9.43
N GLU A 69 -4.26 5.79 9.19
CA GLU A 69 -3.33 5.40 8.14
C GLU A 69 -3.91 4.29 7.27
N THR A 70 -3.77 4.40 5.96
CA THR A 70 -4.25 3.40 4.98
C THR A 70 -3.16 3.06 3.99
N LEU A 71 -2.99 1.78 3.70
CA LEU A 71 -2.07 1.29 2.68
C LEU A 71 -2.84 0.45 1.64
N TRP A 72 -2.50 0.65 0.37
CA TRP A 72 -2.98 -0.18 -0.73
C TRP A 72 -1.81 -1.02 -1.24
N ILE A 73 -1.92 -2.33 -1.10
CA ILE A 73 -0.87 -3.28 -1.43
C ILE A 73 -1.32 -4.14 -2.62
N LEU A 74 -0.48 -4.33 -3.63
CA LEU A 74 -0.74 -5.31 -4.69
C LEU A 74 -1.01 -6.67 -4.06
N ASN A 75 -2.15 -7.26 -4.39
CA ASN A 75 -2.51 -8.60 -3.93
C ASN A 75 -1.80 -9.66 -4.78
N ASP A 76 -0.47 -9.64 -4.72
CA ASP A 76 0.45 -10.58 -5.35
C ASP A 76 1.46 -11.04 -4.30
N LEU A 77 1.36 -12.31 -3.90
CA LEU A 77 2.24 -12.90 -2.90
C LEU A 77 3.72 -12.88 -3.31
N ASN A 78 4.01 -12.87 -4.61
CA ASN A 78 5.37 -12.83 -5.13
C ASN A 78 5.91 -11.40 -5.25
N ASN A 79 5.02 -10.39 -5.27
CA ASN A 79 5.38 -8.99 -5.38
C ASN A 79 4.37 -8.07 -4.63
N PRO A 80 4.32 -8.13 -3.28
CA PRO A 80 3.41 -7.33 -2.46
C PRO A 80 3.91 -5.89 -2.32
N LEU A 81 3.69 -5.12 -3.38
CA LEU A 81 4.12 -3.72 -3.51
C LEU A 81 3.07 -2.78 -2.94
N ILE A 82 3.48 -1.81 -2.12
CA ILE A 82 2.60 -0.70 -1.70
C ILE A 82 2.48 0.27 -2.89
N VAL A 83 1.28 0.37 -3.45
CA VAL A 83 0.97 1.22 -4.61
C VAL A 83 0.46 2.59 -4.22
N ALA A 84 -0.12 2.71 -3.03
CA ALA A 84 -0.52 3.97 -2.45
C ALA A 84 -0.49 3.90 -0.93
N MET A 85 -0.33 5.05 -0.30
CA MET A 85 -0.43 5.23 1.15
C MET A 85 -1.09 6.57 1.48
N ASP A 86 -1.89 6.58 2.54
CA ASP A 86 -2.44 7.78 3.17
C ASP A 86 -2.02 7.75 4.64
N LEU A 87 -1.10 8.63 5.02
CA LEU A 87 -0.49 8.69 6.37
C LEU A 87 -0.75 10.04 7.05
N GLY A 88 -1.77 10.78 6.61
CA GLY A 88 -1.92 12.23 6.84
C GLY A 88 -1.25 13.08 5.75
N TRP A 89 -0.44 12.45 4.92
CA TRP A 89 -0.01 12.89 3.59
C TRP A 89 -0.08 11.69 2.65
N LYS A 90 -0.11 11.92 1.34
CA LYS A 90 -0.31 10.86 0.33
C LYS A 90 0.94 10.64 -0.50
N ILE A 91 1.33 9.38 -0.64
CA ILE A 91 2.24 8.91 -1.70
C ILE A 91 1.47 7.91 -2.55
N GLN A 92 1.65 8.03 -3.86
CA GLN A 92 1.12 7.10 -4.84
C GLN A 92 2.22 6.77 -5.83
N LEU A 93 2.30 5.50 -6.23
CA LEU A 93 3.22 5.09 -7.27
C LEU A 93 2.77 5.67 -8.62
N ILE A 94 3.65 6.45 -9.21
CA ILE A 94 3.49 7.04 -10.53
C ILE A 94 4.56 6.40 -11.42
N ARG A 95 4.17 5.85 -12.57
CA ARG A 95 5.12 5.28 -13.53
C ARG A 95 5.85 6.43 -14.23
N ALA A 96 7.18 6.53 -14.09
CA ALA A 96 7.97 7.45 -14.91
C ALA A 96 7.95 7.03 -16.39
N GLN A 97 7.92 8.01 -17.27
CA GLN A 97 7.95 7.85 -18.73
C GLN A 97 9.33 7.40 -19.23
#